data_AF-A0A2D6AJU4-F1
#
_entry.id   AF-A0A2D6AJU4-F1
#
_cell.length_a   1.000
_cell.length_b   1.000
_cell.length_c   1.000
_cell.angle_alpha   90.00
_cell.angle_beta   90.00
_cell.angle_gamma   90.00
#
_symmetry.space_group_name_H-M   'P 1'
#
loop_
_entity.id
_entity.type
_entity.pdbx_description
1 polymer ?
#
loop_
_entity_poly.entity_id
_entity_poly.type
_entity_poly.pdbx_seq_one_letter_code
_entity_poly.pdbx_strand_id
1 'polypeptide(L)'
;MSEQKNKVGRPLKFQSVEELQTQIDSYFQNTPKEEWTVTGLCLALDTYRDVLIRYGKKDEFYNTIKRSKEKVHNQYEISLRKHGRSGDIFALKNFGWRDKSEVEQSGSVNVMGTILKDGKPFELDIGEPVDELPTTENT
;
A
#
# COMPACT_ATOMS: atom_id res chain seq x y z
N MET A 1 2.47 -11.85 -52.68
CA MET A 1 2.18 -12.21 -51.28
C MET A 1 2.47 -10.99 -50.44
N SER A 2 1.44 -10.31 -49.94
CA SER A 2 1.58 -9.09 -49.13
C SER A 2 1.88 -9.46 -47.68
N GLU A 3 3.05 -9.04 -47.18
CA GLU A 3 3.45 -9.20 -45.78
C GLU A 3 2.46 -8.51 -44.84
N GLN A 4 1.84 -9.29 -43.95
CA GLN A 4 1.10 -8.76 -42.81
C GLN A 4 2.09 -8.14 -41.83
N LYS A 5 2.18 -6.80 -41.85
CA LYS A 5 2.90 -6.01 -40.86
C LYS A 5 2.14 -6.11 -39.54
N ASN A 6 2.50 -7.08 -38.70
CA ASN A 6 1.98 -7.20 -37.34
C ASN A 6 2.10 -5.83 -36.65
N LYS A 7 1.06 -5.37 -35.95
CA LYS A 7 1.11 -4.16 -35.12
C LYS A 7 2.00 -4.43 -33.91
N VAL A 8 3.31 -4.51 -34.15
CA VAL A 8 4.30 -4.69 -33.09
C VAL A 8 4.30 -3.41 -32.27
N GLY A 9 4.00 -3.53 -30.98
CA GLY A 9 4.10 -2.43 -30.04
C GLY A 9 5.51 -1.84 -30.01
N ARG A 10 5.68 -0.72 -29.31
CA ARG A 10 6.99 -0.06 -29.14
C ARG A 10 8.07 -1.12 -28.83
N PRO A 11 9.18 -1.15 -29.59
CA PRO A 11 10.26 -2.09 -29.36
C PRO A 11 10.69 -2.13 -27.89
N LEU A 12 10.97 -3.33 -27.39
CA LEU A 12 11.50 -3.52 -26.04
C LEU A 12 12.84 -2.77 -25.93
N LYS A 13 13.01 -2.00 -24.85
CA LYS A 13 14.23 -1.24 -24.56
C LYS A 13 15.41 -2.16 -24.25
N PHE A 14 15.18 -3.21 -23.46
CA PHE A 14 16.18 -4.25 -23.16
C PHE A 14 15.91 -5.48 -24.02
N GLN A 15 16.95 -6.00 -24.68
CA GLN A 15 16.85 -7.15 -25.59
C GLN A 15 17.04 -8.49 -24.87
N SER A 16 17.71 -8.49 -23.71
CA SER A 16 17.88 -9.70 -22.88
C SER A 16 17.88 -9.39 -21.38
N VAL A 17 17.61 -10.42 -20.58
CA VAL A 17 17.72 -10.36 -19.10
C VAL A 17 19.16 -10.08 -18.66
N GLU A 18 20.14 -10.63 -19.37
CA GLU A 18 21.57 -10.49 -19.05
C GLU A 18 22.04 -9.03 -19.21
N GLU A 19 21.60 -8.36 -20.28
CA GLU A 19 21.87 -6.95 -20.50
C GLU A 19 21.27 -6.10 -19.37
N LEU A 20 20.01 -6.36 -19.02
CA LEU A 20 19.34 -5.67 -17.92
C LEU A 20 20.06 -5.90 -16.58
N GLN A 21 20.43 -7.14 -16.29
CA GLN A 21 21.12 -7.51 -15.06
C GLN A 21 22.47 -6.81 -14.94
N THR A 22 23.23 -6.75 -16.04
CA THR A 22 24.53 -6.09 -16.09
C THR A 22 24.42 -4.60 -15.77
N GLN A 23 23.46 -3.90 -16.37
CA GLN A 23 23.26 -2.47 -16.09
C GLN A 23 22.75 -2.22 -14.66
N ILE A 24 21.86 -3.10 -14.15
CA ILE A 24 21.40 -3.05 -12.76
C ILE A 24 22.58 -3.21 -11.79
N ASP A 25 23.45 -4.20 -12.02
CA ASP A 25 24.58 -4.45 -11.14
C ASP A 25 25.61 -3.33 -11.22
N SER A 26 25.86 -2.78 -12.41
CA SER A 26 26.68 -1.58 -12.58
C SER A 26 26.18 -0.41 -11.75
N TYR A 27 24.86 -0.14 -11.74
CA TYR A 27 24.29 0.91 -10.89
C TYR A 27 24.58 0.68 -9.41
N PHE A 28 24.33 -0.53 -8.90
CA PHE A 28 24.52 -0.83 -7.48
C PHE A 28 25.99 -0.94 -7.06
N GLN A 29 26.90 -1.23 -7.98
CA GLN A 29 28.35 -1.23 -7.73
C GLN A 29 28.92 0.19 -7.68
N ASN A 30 28.45 1.07 -8.56
CA ASN A 30 28.97 2.43 -8.71
C ASN A 30 28.26 3.47 -7.83
N THR A 31 27.12 3.11 -7.23
CA THR A 31 26.35 4.02 -6.36
C THR A 31 26.51 3.62 -4.90
N PRO A 32 26.83 4.57 -3.99
CA PRO A 32 26.84 4.31 -2.56
C PRO A 32 25.53 3.70 -2.08
N LYS A 33 25.59 2.78 -1.10
CA LYS A 33 24.41 2.07 -0.61
C LYS A 33 23.34 3.01 -0.07
N GLU A 34 23.76 4.11 0.53
CA GLU A 34 22.91 5.11 1.14
C GLU A 34 22.09 5.91 0.10
N GLU A 35 22.50 5.88 -1.17
CA GLU A 35 21.92 6.64 -2.28
C GLU A 35 21.13 5.77 -3.27
N TRP A 36 20.96 4.48 -2.96
CA TRP A 36 20.16 3.59 -3.79
C TRP A 36 18.70 4.02 -3.82
N THR A 37 18.18 4.31 -5.01
CA THR A 37 16.78 4.68 -5.20
C THR A 37 16.21 4.03 -6.46
N VAL A 38 14.89 3.78 -6.48
CA VAL A 38 14.23 3.24 -7.68
C VAL A 38 14.37 4.20 -8.86
N THR A 39 14.31 5.50 -8.60
CA THR A 39 14.45 6.51 -9.66
C THR A 39 15.90 6.59 -10.14
N GLY A 40 16.90 6.53 -9.26
CA GLY A 40 18.30 6.46 -9.65
C GLY A 40 18.61 5.24 -10.52
N LEU A 41 18.05 4.08 -10.16
CA LEU A 41 18.12 2.88 -11.00
C LEU A 41 17.49 3.12 -12.38
N CYS A 42 16.34 3.77 -12.43
CA CYS A 42 15.70 4.09 -13.72
C CYS A 42 16.58 5.01 -14.57
N LEU A 43 17.20 6.02 -13.98
CA LEU A 43 18.11 6.93 -14.68
C LEU A 43 19.34 6.20 -15.22
N ALA A 44 19.94 5.30 -14.43
CA ALA A 44 21.09 4.49 -14.87
C ALA A 44 20.73 3.55 -16.04
N LEU A 45 19.48 3.06 -16.07
CA LEU A 45 18.93 2.23 -17.14
C LEU A 45 18.36 3.04 -18.32
N ASP A 46 18.53 4.37 -18.32
CA ASP A 46 17.96 5.32 -19.27
C ASP A 46 16.43 5.14 -19.47
N THR A 47 15.71 4.84 -18.40
CA THR A 47 14.30 4.44 -18.48
C THR A 47 13.44 5.17 -17.44
N TYR A 48 12.15 4.86 -17.45
CA TYR A 48 11.17 5.43 -16.53
C TYR A 48 10.57 4.33 -15.64
N ARG A 49 10.04 4.74 -14.49
CA ARG A 49 9.41 3.82 -13.52
C ARG A 49 8.33 2.94 -14.14
N ASP A 50 7.50 3.49 -15.04
CA ASP A 50 6.42 2.76 -15.70
C ASP A 50 6.92 1.66 -16.64
N VAL A 51 8.10 1.86 -17.24
CA VAL A 51 8.74 0.84 -18.06
C VAL A 51 9.22 -0.29 -17.14
N LEU A 52 9.89 0.04 -16.03
CA LEU A 52 10.34 -0.95 -15.05
C LEU A 52 9.16 -1.78 -14.49
N ILE A 53 8.01 -1.14 -14.22
CA ILE A 53 6.79 -1.83 -13.76
C ILE A 53 6.25 -2.77 -14.84
N ARG A 54 6.18 -2.33 -16.10
CA ARG A 54 5.72 -3.17 -17.22
C ARG A 54 6.61 -4.38 -17.45
N TYR A 55 7.92 -4.19 -17.38
CA TYR A 55 8.87 -5.31 -17.50
C TYR A 55 8.77 -6.25 -16.31
N GLY A 56 8.54 -5.72 -15.10
CA GLY A 56 8.29 -6.53 -13.92
C GLY A 56 6.98 -7.36 -13.97
N LYS A 57 6.16 -7.25 -15.02
CA LYS A 57 5.01 -8.14 -15.28
C LYS A 57 5.32 -9.26 -16.27
N LYS A 58 6.49 -9.24 -16.90
CA LYS A 58 6.95 -10.28 -17.83
C LYS A 58 7.78 -11.29 -17.04
N ASP A 59 7.46 -12.57 -17.15
CA ASP A 59 8.13 -13.64 -16.38
C ASP A 59 9.65 -13.63 -16.55
N GLU A 60 10.11 -13.37 -17.78
CA GLU A 60 11.53 -13.29 -18.14
C GLU A 60 12.31 -12.26 -17.30
N PHE A 61 11.71 -11.10 -17.02
CA PHE A 61 12.35 -9.99 -16.31
C PHE A 61 11.88 -9.83 -14.86
N TYR A 62 10.85 -10.59 -14.46
CA TYR A 62 10.18 -10.48 -13.16
C TYR A 62 11.19 -10.58 -12.00
N ASN A 63 11.99 -11.65 -12.00
CA ASN A 63 12.93 -11.93 -10.91
C ASN A 63 14.02 -10.86 -10.78
N THR A 64 14.61 -10.45 -11.91
CA THR A 64 15.66 -9.43 -11.96
C THR A 64 15.16 -8.08 -11.44
N ILE A 65 13.97 -7.65 -11.86
CA ILE A 65 13.38 -6.37 -11.44
C ILE A 65 12.88 -6.43 -10.00
N LYS A 66 12.31 -7.56 -9.57
CA LYS A 66 11.89 -7.74 -8.18
C LYS A 66 13.10 -7.64 -7.25
N ARG A 67 14.18 -8.37 -7.57
CA ARG A 67 15.42 -8.36 -6.80
C ARG A 67 16.07 -6.97 -6.74
N SER A 68 16.06 -6.21 -7.82
CA SER A 68 16.60 -4.84 -7.82
C SER A 68 15.78 -3.90 -6.95
N LYS A 69 14.44 -4.01 -6.93
CA LYS A 69 13.57 -3.27 -6.02
C LYS A 69 13.80 -3.66 -4.56
N GLU A 70 13.99 -4.95 -4.26
CA GLU A 70 14.30 -5.40 -2.89
C GLU A 70 15.64 -4.83 -2.36
N LYS A 71 16.64 -4.63 -3.23
CA LYS A 71 17.89 -3.96 -2.82
C LYS A 71 17.62 -2.53 -2.32
N VAL A 72 16.77 -1.79 -3.02
CA VAL A 72 16.36 -0.42 -2.61
C VAL A 72 15.49 -0.47 -1.36
N HIS A 73 14.59 -1.44 -1.26
CA HIS A 73 13.75 -1.64 -0.07
C HIS A 73 14.61 -1.85 1.19
N ASN A 74 15.59 -2.76 1.12
CA ASN A 74 16.52 -3.03 2.22
C ASN A 74 17.38 -1.79 2.59
N GLN A 75 17.70 -0.92 1.64
CA GLN A 75 18.37 0.36 1.95
C GLN A 75 17.52 1.22 2.89
N TYR A 76 16.22 1.36 2.60
CA TYR A 76 15.31 2.14 3.44
C TYR A 76 15.11 1.48 4.81
N GLU A 77 15.07 0.15 4.88
CA GLU A 77 15.02 -0.57 6.17
C GLU A 77 16.27 -0.33 7.02
N ILE A 78 17.47 -0.36 6.41
CA ILE A 78 18.73 -0.08 7.11
C ILE A 78 18.75 1.38 7.60
N SER A 79 18.35 2.33 6.75
CA SER A 79 18.27 3.74 7.12
C SER A 79 17.30 3.96 8.27
N LEU A 80 16.11 3.34 8.21
CA LEU A 80 15.11 3.42 9.28
C LEU A 80 15.68 2.85 10.59
N ARG A 81 16.35 1.70 10.54
CA ARG A 81 16.96 1.08 11.74
C ARG A 81 18.05 1.95 12.37
N LYS A 82 18.85 2.63 11.55
CA LYS A 82 19.98 3.44 12.02
C LYS A 82 19.58 4.83 12.49
N HIS A 83 18.64 5.48 11.79
CA HIS A 83 18.34 6.90 11.96
C HIS A 83 16.89 7.20 12.29
N GLY A 84 15.95 6.29 12.00
CA GLY A 84 14.53 6.46 12.34
C GLY A 84 13.84 7.63 11.62
N ARG A 85 14.25 7.97 10.39
CA ARG A 85 13.73 9.17 9.70
C ARG A 85 12.32 8.94 9.17
N SER A 86 11.44 9.94 9.30
CA SER A 86 10.07 9.88 8.77
C SER A 86 10.00 9.65 7.26
N GLY A 87 11.02 10.12 6.52
CA GLY A 87 11.14 9.87 5.07
C GLY A 87 11.30 8.38 4.74
N ASP A 88 12.00 7.61 5.58
CA ASP A 88 12.16 6.16 5.39
C ASP A 88 10.83 5.45 5.62
N ILE A 89 10.06 5.86 6.64
CA ILE A 89 8.70 5.35 6.89
C ILE A 89 7.79 5.63 5.69
N PHE A 90 7.83 6.84 5.14
CA PHE A 90 7.06 7.18 3.93
C PHE A 90 7.46 6.32 2.73
N ALA A 91 8.76 6.10 2.51
CA ALA A 91 9.24 5.24 1.44
C ALA A 91 8.77 3.78 1.62
N LEU A 92 8.90 3.22 2.82
CA LEU A 92 8.49 1.86 3.14
C LEU A 92 6.98 1.65 3.01
N LYS A 93 6.16 2.66 3.34
CA LYS A 93 4.72 2.65 3.06
C LYS A 93 4.43 2.54 1.56
N ASN A 94 5.21 3.19 0.70
CA ASN A 94 5.11 3.02 -0.77
C ASN A 94 5.52 1.60 -1.23
N PHE A 95 6.33 0.88 -0.46
CA PHE A 95 6.62 -0.55 -0.66
C PHE A 95 5.52 -1.48 -0.08
N GLY A 96 4.44 -0.92 0.46
CA GLY A 96 3.29 -1.68 0.96
C GLY A 96 3.29 -1.91 2.47
N TRP A 97 4.21 -1.30 3.22
CA TRP A 97 4.16 -1.33 4.68
C TRP A 97 2.91 -0.60 5.18
N ARG A 98 2.26 -1.19 6.17
CA ARG A 98 1.04 -0.63 6.76
C ARG A 98 1.16 -0.63 8.27
N ASP A 99 0.83 0.50 8.86
CA ASP A 99 0.65 0.57 10.30
C ASP A 99 -0.64 -0.18 10.65
N LYS A 100 -0.60 -0.98 11.72
CA LYS A 100 -1.80 -1.59 12.27
C LYS A 100 -2.35 -0.66 13.34
N SER A 101 -3.64 -0.33 13.25
CA SER A 101 -4.37 0.35 14.31
C SER A 101 -5.54 -0.51 14.75
N GLU A 102 -5.67 -0.72 16.06
CA GLU A 102 -6.83 -1.33 16.68
C GLU A 102 -7.74 -0.20 17.19
N VAL A 103 -9.03 -0.28 16.87
CA VAL A 103 -10.05 0.67 17.32
C VAL A 103 -11.14 -0.12 18.00
N GLU A 104 -11.20 -0.06 19.33
CA GLU A 104 -12.32 -0.59 20.10
C GLU A 104 -13.40 0.49 20.23
N GLN A 105 -14.57 0.24 19.63
CA GLN A 105 -15.76 1.05 19.85
C GLN A 105 -16.60 0.41 20.95
N SER A 106 -16.42 0.86 22.19
CA SER A 106 -17.29 0.55 23.32
C SER A 106 -18.33 1.66 23.48
N GLY A 107 -19.49 1.48 22.84
CA GLY A 107 -20.62 2.40 22.97
C GLY A 107 -21.91 1.80 22.43
N SER A 108 -23.03 2.08 23.07
CA SER A 108 -24.36 1.67 22.64
C SER A 108 -24.68 2.32 21.28
N VAL A 109 -24.87 1.51 20.23
CA VAL A 109 -25.36 2.02 18.95
C VAL A 109 -26.84 2.34 19.10
N ASN A 110 -27.16 3.61 19.37
CA ASN A 110 -28.54 4.09 19.28
C ASN A 110 -28.94 4.22 17.82
N VAL A 111 -29.56 3.17 17.28
CA VAL A 111 -30.22 3.21 15.98
C VAL A 111 -31.56 3.94 16.17
N MET A 112 -31.54 5.27 16.22
CA MET A 112 -32.78 6.06 16.10
C MET A 112 -33.20 6.12 14.63
N GLY A 113 -33.60 4.97 14.10
CA GLY A 113 -34.39 4.91 12.88
C GLY A 113 -35.85 5.18 13.24
N THR A 114 -36.50 6.11 12.54
CA THR A 114 -37.95 6.28 12.65
C THR A 114 -38.63 4.97 12.24
N ILE A 115 -39.09 4.19 13.21
CA ILE A 115 -39.88 2.99 12.91
C ILE A 115 -41.27 3.49 12.48
N LEU A 116 -41.62 3.22 11.22
CA LEU A 116 -42.95 3.50 10.67
C LEU A 116 -43.80 2.25 10.83
N LYS A 117 -44.96 2.37 11.47
CA LYS A 117 -46.02 1.35 11.45
C LYS A 117 -47.17 1.90 10.62
N ASP A 118 -47.52 1.19 9.54
CA ASP A 118 -48.59 1.59 8.62
C ASP A 118 -48.45 3.03 8.07
N GLY A 119 -47.20 3.44 7.78
CA GLY A 119 -46.89 4.75 7.21
C GLY A 119 -46.95 5.92 8.20
N LYS A 120 -47.13 5.66 9.50
CA LYS A 120 -47.07 6.68 10.56
C LYS A 120 -45.88 6.44 11.50
N PRO A 121 -45.24 7.51 12.01
CA PRO A 121 -44.24 7.38 13.07
C PRO A 121 -44.82 6.63 14.26
N PHE A 122 -44.14 5.58 14.69
CA PHE A 122 -44.49 4.88 15.92
C PHE A 122 -43.97 5.70 17.11
N GLU A 123 -44.86 6.40 17.80
CA GLU A 123 -44.59 6.97 19.13
C GLU A 123 -44.71 5.86 20.17
N LEU A 124 -43.61 5.59 20.88
CA LEU A 124 -43.62 4.68 22.03
C LEU A 124 -43.86 5.52 23.30
N ASP A 125 -45.08 5.49 23.82
CA ASP A 125 -45.39 6.02 25.15
C ASP A 125 -44.96 4.98 26.20
N ILE A 126 -43.92 5.32 26.96
CA ILE A 126 -43.35 4.46 27.99
C ILE A 126 -43.99 4.71 29.38
N GLY A 127 -45.05 5.51 29.45
CA GLY A 127 -45.71 5.88 30.69
C GLY A 127 -44.85 6.79 31.57
N GLU A 128 -45.46 7.40 32.58
CA GLU A 128 -44.71 8.19 33.57
C GLU A 128 -43.72 7.29 34.32
N PRO A 129 -42.50 7.80 34.61
CA PRO A 129 -41.53 7.05 35.39
C PRO A 129 -42.18 6.64 36.72
N VAL A 130 -42.16 5.34 37.01
CA VAL A 130 -42.52 4.82 38.34
C VAL A 130 -41.42 5.24 39.30
N ASP A 131 -41.56 6.44 39.86
CA ASP A 131 -40.75 6.88 40.98
C ASP A 131 -41.18 6.14 42.25
N GLU A 132 -40.17 5.79 43.04
CA GLU A 132 -40.20 5.23 44.40
C GLU A 132 -40.30 3.69 44.52
N LEU A 133 -39.12 3.07 44.63
CA LEU A 133 -38.94 1.82 45.36
C LEU A 133 -39.31 2.04 46.84
N PRO A 134 -40.13 1.18 47.47
CA PRO A 134 -40.46 1.33 48.88
C PRO A 134 -39.19 1.21 49.73
N THR A 135 -38.82 2.27 50.45
CA THR A 135 -37.78 2.19 51.48
C THR A 135 -38.30 1.36 52.63
N THR A 136 -37.83 0.14 52.76
CA THR A 136 -38.05 -0.68 53.96
C THR A 136 -37.27 -0.06 55.12
N GLU A 137 -37.98 0.65 56.00
CA GLU A 137 -37.46 0.98 57.34
C GLU A 137 -37.32 -0.32 58.13
N ASN A 138 -36.09 -0.74 58.42
CA ASN A 138 -35.82 -1.78 59.39
C ASN A 138 -35.79 -1.15 60.79
N THR A 139 -36.67 -1.65 61.67
CA THR A 139 -36.71 -1.41 63.12
C THR A 139 -35.54 -2.08 63.82
#